data_AF-A0A447TED1-F1
#
_entry.id   AF-A0A447TED1-F1
#
_cell.length_a   1.000
_cell.length_b   1.000
_cell.length_c   1.000
_cell.angle_alpha   90.00
_cell.angle_beta   90.00
_cell.angle_gamma   90.00
#
_symmetry.space_group_name_H-M   'P 1'
#
loop_
_entity.id
_entity.type
_entity.pdbx_description
1 polymer ?
#
loop_
_entity_poly.entity_id
_entity_poly.type
_entity_poly.pdbx_seq_one_letter_code
_entity_poly.pdbx_strand_id
1 'polypeptide(L)'
;MLYSANAAAGQGMADSDLWDMISDQIGKIKDNYLGVYENVVGQYTDFYKAFSDILSQMANWIKPGGDGNKVKLNVDALKAALEKLKKDFSLGDNLDNKKAVLFPAQSKDGGIQGGSESDARKWAKEMGLPDAPPPGFSCVQKAADGNWVVVVDMTPIDTMIRDVGALGSGTELELDNAKFQAWQSGFKAQEENLKNTLQTLTQKYSNANSLFDNLVKVLSSTISSCLETAKSFLQI
;
A
#
# COMPACT_ATOMS: atom_id res chain seq x y z
N MET A 1 -13.52 -57.79 13.88
CA MET A 1 -13.48 -57.33 15.29
C MET A 1 -13.56 -55.82 15.28
N LEU A 2 -14.75 -55.32 15.61
CA LEU A 2 -15.10 -53.90 15.66
C LEU A 2 -14.45 -53.28 16.89
N TYR A 3 -13.61 -52.26 16.70
CA TYR A 3 -13.19 -51.41 17.81
C TYR A 3 -14.36 -50.49 18.16
N SER A 4 -14.74 -50.60 19.42
CA SER A 4 -15.86 -49.96 20.11
C SER A 4 -15.88 -48.44 19.97
N ALA A 5 -17.02 -47.93 19.53
CA ALA A 5 -17.44 -46.56 19.81
C ALA A 5 -17.80 -46.45 21.30
N ASN A 6 -16.96 -45.78 22.09
CA ASN A 6 -17.43 -44.85 23.12
C ASN A 6 -16.28 -44.08 23.77
N ALA A 7 -16.62 -42.85 24.18
CA ALA A 7 -15.86 -41.94 25.05
C ALA A 7 -14.83 -41.01 24.40
N ALA A 8 -15.32 -40.14 23.52
CA ALA A 8 -14.89 -38.73 23.51
C ALA A 8 -16.13 -37.84 23.34
N ALA A 9 -17.06 -37.93 24.31
CA ALA A 9 -17.96 -36.82 24.61
C ALA A 9 -17.10 -35.73 25.27
N GLY A 10 -16.44 -34.90 24.45
CA GLY A 10 -15.52 -33.85 24.91
C GLY A 10 -16.13 -32.48 24.70
N GLN A 11 -16.88 -32.01 25.70
CA GLN A 11 -17.46 -30.67 25.86
C GLN A 11 -18.18 -30.10 24.62
N GLY A 12 -19.52 -30.18 24.62
CA GLY A 12 -20.30 -29.24 23.81
C GLY A 12 -19.91 -27.83 24.22
N MET A 13 -19.28 -27.09 23.29
CA MET A 13 -18.98 -25.68 23.47
C MET A 13 -20.30 -24.98 23.80
N ALA A 14 -20.33 -24.20 24.89
CA ALA A 14 -21.50 -23.41 25.19
C ALA A 14 -21.72 -22.42 24.04
N ASP A 15 -22.97 -22.14 23.67
CA ASP A 15 -23.27 -21.19 22.60
C ASP A 15 -22.59 -19.83 22.85
N SER A 16 -22.44 -19.42 24.12
CA SER A 16 -21.69 -18.23 24.52
C SER A 16 -20.21 -18.28 24.09
N ASP A 17 -19.53 -19.40 24.31
CA ASP A 17 -18.11 -19.57 23.97
C ASP A 17 -17.91 -19.59 22.46
N LEU A 18 -18.87 -20.15 21.72
CA LEU A 18 -18.90 -20.11 20.26
C LEU A 18 -19.07 -18.67 19.76
N TRP A 19 -19.99 -17.90 20.34
CA TRP A 19 -20.22 -16.50 19.97
C TRP A 19 -19.02 -15.60 20.29
N ASP A 20 -18.36 -15.81 21.44
CA ASP A 20 -17.15 -15.09 21.81
C ASP A 20 -16.00 -15.40 20.84
N MET A 21 -15.81 -16.67 20.49
CA MET A 21 -14.80 -17.07 19.51
C MET A 21 -15.06 -16.45 18.14
N ILE A 22 -16.31 -16.48 17.68
CA ILE A 22 -16.72 -15.85 16.41
C ILE A 22 -16.43 -14.35 16.44
N SER A 23 -16.81 -13.65 17.50
CA SER A 23 -16.61 -12.21 17.65
C SER A 23 -15.12 -11.84 17.62
N ASP A 24 -14.29 -12.59 18.34
CA ASP A 24 -12.83 -12.43 18.37
C ASP A 24 -12.20 -12.61 16.98
N GLN A 25 -12.61 -13.64 16.23
CA GLN A 25 -12.09 -13.87 14.88
C GLN A 25 -12.49 -12.77 13.89
N ILE A 26 -13.73 -12.25 13.96
CA ILE A 26 -14.14 -11.09 13.14
C ILE A 26 -13.28 -9.87 13.49
N GLY A 27 -13.11 -9.58 14.78
CA GLY A 27 -12.30 -8.46 15.25
C GLY A 27 -10.88 -8.55 14.70
N LYS A 28 -10.28 -9.74 14.76
CA LYS A 28 -8.95 -9.99 14.17
C LYS A 28 -8.91 -9.79 12.66
N ILE A 29 -9.94 -10.19 11.91
CA ILE A 29 -9.97 -9.98 10.45
C ILE A 29 -10.15 -8.49 10.12
N LYS A 30 -11.01 -7.79 10.87
CA LYS A 30 -11.20 -6.35 10.74
C LYS A 30 -9.87 -5.62 10.96
N ASP A 31 -9.22 -5.87 12.08
CA ASP A 31 -8.07 -5.07 12.49
C ASP A 31 -6.80 -5.49 11.75
N ASN A 32 -6.55 -6.80 11.63
CA ASN A 32 -5.29 -7.33 11.09
C ASN A 32 -5.30 -7.55 9.58
N TYR A 33 -6.45 -7.43 8.90
CA TYR A 33 -6.52 -7.59 7.44
C TYR A 33 -7.16 -6.37 6.77
N LEU A 34 -8.40 -6.02 7.12
CA LEU A 34 -9.06 -4.85 6.53
C LEU A 34 -8.36 -3.54 6.92
N GLY A 35 -8.07 -3.35 8.20
CA GLY A 35 -7.39 -2.15 8.72
C GLY A 35 -5.98 -1.97 8.14
N VAL A 36 -5.30 -3.06 7.79
CA VAL A 36 -4.03 -2.97 7.05
C VAL A 36 -4.24 -2.37 5.67
N TYR A 37 -5.22 -2.88 4.90
CA TYR A 37 -5.50 -2.34 3.58
C TYR A 37 -6.04 -0.89 3.62
N GLU A 38 -6.82 -0.53 4.65
CA GLU A 38 -7.23 0.87 4.89
C GLU A 38 -6.02 1.79 5.02
N ASN A 39 -5.03 1.41 5.86
CA ASN A 39 -3.79 2.17 6.01
C ASN A 39 -3.01 2.24 4.68
N VAL A 40 -2.86 1.12 3.98
CA VAL A 40 -2.10 1.04 2.73
C VAL A 40 -2.67 1.97 1.67
N VAL A 41 -3.99 1.90 1.44
CA VAL A 41 -4.66 2.75 0.46
C VAL A 41 -4.61 4.22 0.88
N GLY A 42 -4.80 4.53 2.16
CA GLY A 42 -4.67 5.88 2.69
C GLY A 42 -3.29 6.49 2.41
N GLN A 43 -2.22 5.79 2.80
CA GLN A 43 -0.84 6.26 2.62
C GLN A 43 -0.47 6.39 1.14
N TYR A 44 -0.82 5.40 0.31
CA TYR A 44 -0.52 5.47 -1.13
C TYR A 44 -1.33 6.56 -1.85
N THR A 45 -2.55 6.85 -1.38
CA THR A 45 -3.37 7.97 -1.89
C THR A 45 -2.71 9.30 -1.59
N ASP A 46 -2.20 9.51 -0.36
CA ASP A 46 -1.49 10.73 0.01
C ASP A 46 -0.21 10.92 -0.81
N PHE A 47 0.55 9.85 -1.02
CA PHE A 47 1.71 9.85 -1.90
C PHE A 47 1.34 10.21 -3.34
N TYR A 48 0.34 9.55 -3.92
CA TYR A 48 -0.06 9.79 -5.31
C TYR A 48 -0.64 11.19 -5.51
N LYS A 49 -1.31 11.74 -4.49
CA LYS A 49 -1.76 13.14 -4.49
C LYS A 49 -0.57 14.10 -4.54
N ALA A 50 0.45 13.90 -3.68
CA ALA A 50 1.65 14.71 -3.70
C ALA A 50 2.40 14.62 -5.04
N PHE A 51 2.41 13.44 -5.68
CA PHE A 51 2.92 13.28 -7.03
C PHE A 51 2.07 14.03 -8.08
N SER A 52 0.74 13.96 -7.99
CA SER A 52 -0.18 14.67 -8.90
C SER A 52 -0.03 16.20 -8.82
N ASP A 53 0.32 16.73 -7.63
CA ASP A 53 0.63 18.14 -7.44
C ASP A 53 1.89 18.56 -8.22
N ILE A 54 2.86 17.65 -8.42
CA ILE A 54 4.04 17.88 -9.28
C ILE A 54 3.62 17.91 -10.76
N LEU A 55 2.78 16.97 -11.19
CA LEU A 55 2.27 16.93 -12.57
C LEU A 55 1.56 18.24 -12.92
N SER A 56 0.78 18.77 -12.00
CA SER A 56 0.06 20.03 -12.15
C SER A 56 1.01 21.23 -12.33
N GLN A 57 2.22 21.16 -11.79
CA GLN A 57 3.25 22.19 -11.93
C GLN A 57 4.10 22.04 -13.20
N MET A 58 4.09 20.89 -13.88
CA MET A 58 4.91 20.65 -15.07
C MET A 58 4.68 21.67 -16.18
N ALA A 59 3.44 22.17 -16.33
CA ALA A 59 3.13 23.21 -17.31
C ALA A 59 3.95 24.50 -17.11
N ASN A 60 4.35 24.81 -15.87
CA ASN A 60 5.18 25.98 -15.56
C ASN A 60 6.67 25.74 -15.82
N TRP A 61 7.08 24.47 -15.92
CA TRP A 61 8.47 24.07 -16.15
C TRP A 61 8.77 23.80 -17.62
N ILE A 62 7.76 23.76 -18.47
CA ILE A 62 7.88 23.54 -19.90
C ILE A 62 7.52 24.84 -20.62
N LYS A 63 8.47 25.41 -21.36
CA LYS A 63 8.27 26.61 -22.17
C LYS A 63 8.61 26.34 -23.64
N PRO A 64 8.07 27.12 -24.58
CA PRO A 64 8.57 27.14 -25.95
C PRO A 64 10.07 27.45 -25.99
N GLY A 65 10.81 26.76 -26.87
CA GLY A 65 12.22 27.05 -27.13
C GLY A 65 12.42 28.26 -28.05
N GLY A 66 13.67 28.49 -28.47
CA GLY A 66 14.00 29.59 -29.39
C GLY A 66 13.42 29.46 -30.80
N ASP A 67 12.98 28.26 -31.19
CA ASP A 67 12.31 27.98 -32.47
C ASP A 67 11.19 26.93 -32.29
N GLY A 68 10.43 26.66 -33.36
CA GLY A 68 9.32 25.69 -33.34
C GLY A 68 9.72 24.22 -33.18
N ASN A 69 11.03 23.91 -33.17
CA ASN A 69 11.57 22.57 -33.05
C ASN A 69 12.22 22.30 -31.68
N LYS A 70 12.16 23.27 -30.76
CA LYS A 70 12.77 23.21 -29.44
C LYS A 70 11.79 23.48 -28.31
N VAL A 71 12.10 22.89 -27.16
CA VAL A 71 11.40 23.06 -25.89
C VAL A 71 12.41 23.44 -24.82
N LYS A 72 12.06 24.36 -23.95
CA LYS A 72 12.81 24.66 -22.73
C LYS A 72 12.20 23.92 -21.56
N LEU A 73 13.00 23.13 -20.85
CA LEU A 73 12.60 22.43 -19.64
C LEU A 73 13.38 22.98 -18.43
N ASN A 74 12.67 23.27 -17.35
CA ASN A 74 13.27 23.53 -16.05
C ASN A 74 13.57 22.20 -15.35
N VAL A 75 14.74 21.63 -15.67
CA VAL A 75 15.20 20.35 -15.13
C VAL A 75 15.43 20.44 -13.63
N ASP A 76 16.01 21.54 -13.17
CA ASP A 76 16.33 21.72 -11.74
C ASP A 76 15.06 21.72 -10.87
N ALA A 77 14.02 22.42 -11.29
CA ALA A 77 12.76 22.48 -10.53
C ALA A 77 12.03 21.13 -10.52
N LEU A 78 11.94 20.45 -11.66
CA LEU A 78 11.29 19.13 -11.73
C LEU A 78 12.06 18.09 -10.90
N LYS A 79 13.39 18.06 -11.04
CA LYS A 79 14.24 17.15 -10.25
C LYS A 79 14.11 17.42 -8.75
N ALA A 80 14.16 18.69 -8.34
CA ALA A 80 14.01 19.05 -6.93
C ALA A 80 12.62 18.67 -6.37
N ALA A 81 11.55 18.81 -7.16
CA ALA A 81 10.22 18.39 -6.75
C ALA A 81 10.11 16.87 -6.56
N LEU A 82 10.68 16.08 -7.47
CA LEU A 82 10.73 14.62 -7.36
C LEU A 82 11.59 14.15 -6.19
N GLU A 83 12.76 14.78 -5.97
CA GLU A 83 13.63 14.48 -4.83
C GLU A 83 12.95 14.83 -3.50
N LYS A 84 12.19 15.93 -3.45
CA LYS A 84 11.37 16.28 -2.29
C LYS A 84 10.28 15.23 -2.05
N LEU A 85 9.57 14.80 -3.08
CA LEU A 85 8.56 13.74 -2.97
C LEU A 85 9.18 12.45 -2.42
N LYS A 86 10.33 12.03 -2.97
CA LYS A 86 11.07 10.86 -2.48
C LYS A 86 11.41 11.03 -0.99
N LYS A 87 11.93 12.18 -0.59
CA LYS A 87 12.27 12.46 0.82
C LYS A 87 11.06 12.39 1.73
N ASP A 88 9.92 12.94 1.30
CA ASP A 88 8.70 13.01 2.11
C ASP A 88 8.03 11.63 2.31
N PHE A 89 8.27 10.67 1.40
CA PHE A 89 7.64 9.34 1.41
C PHE A 89 8.62 8.16 1.45
N SER A 90 9.90 8.40 1.69
CA SER A 90 10.91 7.37 2.01
C SER A 90 11.24 7.39 3.50
N LEU A 91 11.76 6.27 4.02
CA LEU A 91 12.23 6.18 5.41
C LEU A 91 13.29 7.25 5.77
N GLY A 92 14.04 7.71 4.77
CA GLY A 92 15.10 8.72 4.93
C GLY A 92 16.30 8.17 5.70
N ASP A 93 17.29 9.03 5.95
CA ASP A 93 18.58 8.63 6.54
C ASP A 93 18.44 8.09 7.98
N ASN A 94 17.45 8.60 8.71
CA ASN A 94 17.19 8.20 10.10
C ASN A 94 16.25 6.98 10.22
N LEU A 95 15.74 6.46 9.09
CA LEU A 95 14.83 5.33 9.03
C LEU A 95 13.52 5.48 9.84
N ASP A 96 13.04 6.72 10.04
CA ASP A 96 11.95 7.07 10.99
C ASP A 96 10.85 7.94 10.37
N ASN A 97 10.56 7.75 9.07
CA ASN A 97 9.44 8.42 8.43
C ASN A 97 8.19 7.53 8.33
N LYS A 98 7.19 7.78 9.18
CA LYS A 98 5.91 7.06 9.17
C LYS A 98 5.12 7.17 7.86
N LYS A 99 5.28 8.27 7.11
CA LYS A 99 4.59 8.45 5.81
C LYS A 99 5.09 7.48 4.74
N ALA A 100 6.27 6.90 4.95
CA ALA A 100 6.80 5.89 4.05
C ALA A 100 6.15 4.51 4.28
N VAL A 101 5.53 4.28 5.44
CA VAL A 101 5.16 2.92 5.90
C VAL A 101 3.73 2.55 5.49
N LEU A 102 3.63 1.51 4.67
CA LEU A 102 2.38 0.86 4.29
C LEU A 102 1.97 -0.23 5.28
N PHE A 103 2.93 -0.96 5.84
CA PHE A 103 2.69 -1.98 6.87
C PHE A 103 3.85 -2.05 7.87
N PRO A 104 3.56 -2.24 9.18
CA PRO A 104 2.24 -2.24 9.79
C PRO A 104 1.63 -0.84 9.86
N ALA A 105 0.34 -0.74 10.20
CA ALA A 105 -0.29 0.56 10.43
C ALA A 105 0.42 1.29 11.58
N GLN A 106 0.70 2.58 11.40
CA GLN A 106 1.47 3.37 12.36
C GLN A 106 0.55 4.15 13.30
N SER A 107 0.88 4.17 14.60
CA SER A 107 0.23 5.05 15.56
C SER A 107 0.54 6.52 15.26
N LYS A 108 -0.32 7.44 15.72
CA LYS A 108 -0.02 8.88 15.64
C LYS A 108 1.16 9.27 16.52
N ASP A 109 1.24 8.69 17.71
CA ASP A 109 2.27 9.00 18.71
C ASP A 109 3.41 7.97 18.67
N GLY A 110 4.61 8.37 19.11
CA GLY A 110 5.81 7.51 19.17
C GLY A 110 6.59 7.42 17.85
N GLY A 111 7.65 6.60 17.82
CA GLY A 111 8.45 6.31 16.62
C GLY A 111 7.78 5.31 15.67
N ILE A 112 8.47 4.92 14.60
CA ILE A 112 8.02 3.80 13.75
C ILE A 112 7.92 2.51 14.56
N GLN A 113 6.88 1.74 14.26
CA GLN A 113 6.70 0.36 14.74
C GLN A 113 6.80 -0.58 13.55
N GLY A 114 7.83 -1.42 13.53
CA GLY A 114 7.94 -2.52 12.58
C GLY A 114 7.44 -3.85 13.14
N GLY A 115 7.35 -4.85 12.27
CA GLY A 115 7.01 -6.23 12.60
C GLY A 115 8.12 -7.22 12.25
N SER A 116 7.75 -8.49 12.16
CA SER A 116 8.68 -9.53 11.71
C SER A 116 8.97 -9.40 10.21
N GLU A 117 10.17 -9.82 9.77
CA GLU A 117 10.51 -9.84 8.33
C GLU A 117 9.54 -10.71 7.52
N SER A 118 9.16 -11.86 8.10
CA SER A 118 8.24 -12.80 7.47
C SER A 118 6.88 -12.16 7.20
N ASP A 119 6.34 -11.40 8.17
CA ASP A 119 5.06 -10.72 8.02
C ASP A 119 5.15 -9.58 7.00
N ALA A 120 6.22 -8.79 7.05
CA ALA A 120 6.45 -7.73 6.08
C ALA A 120 6.54 -8.27 4.64
N ARG A 121 7.28 -9.37 4.43
CA ARG A 121 7.36 -10.04 3.11
C ARG A 121 6.02 -10.60 2.65
N LYS A 122 5.28 -11.24 3.56
CA LYS A 122 3.92 -11.72 3.26
C LYS A 122 3.03 -10.58 2.79
N TRP A 123 3.08 -9.44 3.47
CA TRP A 123 2.29 -8.26 3.13
C TRP A 123 2.74 -7.59 1.83
N ALA A 124 4.04 -7.45 1.58
CA ALA A 124 4.53 -6.94 0.31
C ALA A 124 4.03 -7.78 -0.88
N LYS A 125 4.14 -9.12 -0.77
CA LYS A 125 3.63 -10.05 -1.77
C LYS A 125 2.11 -9.97 -1.93
N GLU A 126 1.39 -9.93 -0.82
CA GLU A 126 -0.07 -9.82 -0.80
C GLU A 126 -0.53 -8.50 -1.44
N MET A 127 0.22 -7.41 -1.31
CA MET A 127 -0.04 -6.13 -1.96
C MET A 127 0.40 -6.09 -3.43
N GLY A 128 1.19 -7.07 -3.89
CA GLY A 128 1.79 -7.07 -5.24
C GLY A 128 2.96 -6.10 -5.37
N LEU A 129 3.61 -5.74 -4.27
CA LEU A 129 4.74 -4.85 -4.23
C LEU A 129 6.06 -5.62 -4.42
N PRO A 130 7.10 -4.99 -5.00
CA PRO A 130 8.42 -5.62 -5.13
C PRO A 130 9.00 -6.04 -3.77
N ASP A 131 9.47 -7.29 -3.66
CA ASP A 131 10.09 -7.87 -2.46
C ASP A 131 11.42 -8.58 -2.75
N ALA A 132 11.98 -8.37 -3.94
CA ALA A 132 13.16 -9.07 -4.42
C ALA A 132 14.42 -8.68 -3.61
N PRO A 133 15.23 -9.65 -3.16
CA PRO A 133 16.49 -9.34 -2.48
C PRO A 133 17.49 -8.65 -3.43
N PRO A 134 18.47 -7.90 -2.89
CA PRO A 134 19.50 -7.24 -3.69
C PRO A 134 20.19 -8.21 -4.68
N PRO A 135 20.44 -7.80 -5.94
CA PRO A 135 20.35 -6.43 -6.47
C PRO A 135 18.93 -5.98 -6.88
N GLY A 136 17.90 -6.80 -6.62
CA GLY A 136 16.51 -6.40 -6.79
C GLY A 136 16.07 -5.30 -5.84
N PHE A 137 14.97 -4.62 -6.17
CA PHE A 137 14.34 -3.63 -5.31
C PHE A 137 13.32 -4.30 -4.39
N SER A 138 13.32 -3.88 -3.12
CA SER A 138 12.42 -4.40 -2.09
C SER A 138 11.72 -3.24 -1.38
N CYS A 139 10.40 -3.30 -1.34
CA CYS A 139 9.57 -2.48 -0.46
C CYS A 139 9.65 -2.95 1.00
N VAL A 140 10.25 -4.11 1.27
CA VAL A 140 10.50 -4.60 2.64
C VAL A 140 11.84 -4.06 3.13
N GLN A 141 11.81 -3.20 4.15
CA GLN A 141 12.98 -2.49 4.67
C GLN A 141 13.02 -2.53 6.21
N LYS A 142 14.22 -2.36 6.78
CA LYS A 142 14.39 -2.17 8.23
C LYS A 142 14.11 -0.72 8.60
N ALA A 143 13.37 -0.51 9.69
CA ALA A 143 13.11 0.79 10.28
C ALA A 143 14.08 1.12 11.43
N ALA A 144 13.97 2.33 11.98
CA ALA A 144 14.79 2.82 13.09
C ALA A 144 14.72 1.95 14.35
N ASP A 145 13.60 1.25 14.58
CA ASP A 145 13.41 0.33 15.71
C ASP A 145 14.11 -1.03 15.50
N GLY A 146 14.73 -1.25 14.33
CA GLY A 146 15.39 -2.50 13.95
C GLY A 146 14.46 -3.57 13.40
N ASN A 147 13.15 -3.35 13.40
CA ASN A 147 12.13 -4.25 12.86
C ASN A 147 11.85 -3.95 11.38
N TRP A 148 10.99 -4.76 10.77
CA TRP A 148 10.71 -4.72 9.34
C TRP A 148 9.38 -4.08 9.02
N VAL A 149 9.38 -3.25 7.98
CA VAL A 149 8.23 -2.54 7.45
C VAL A 149 8.10 -2.76 5.95
N VAL A 150 6.89 -2.60 5.43
CA VAL A 150 6.63 -2.43 3.99
C VAL A 150 6.49 -0.96 3.71
N VAL A 151 7.20 -0.45 2.70
CA VAL A 151 7.21 0.98 2.34
C VAL A 151 6.65 1.22 0.94
N VAL A 152 6.38 2.49 0.62
CA VAL A 152 5.98 2.92 -0.73
C VAL A 152 7.10 2.60 -1.74
N ASP A 153 6.72 2.05 -2.90
CA ASP A 153 7.65 1.79 -4.00
C ASP A 153 8.14 3.09 -4.65
N MET A 154 9.41 3.44 -4.40
CA MET A 154 10.07 4.61 -4.97
C MET A 154 10.77 4.36 -6.31
N THR A 155 10.76 3.13 -6.84
CA THR A 155 11.45 2.79 -8.09
C THR A 155 11.03 3.67 -9.27
N PRO A 156 9.73 3.99 -9.47
CA PRO A 156 9.32 4.87 -10.55
C PRO A 156 9.83 6.31 -10.35
N ILE A 157 9.84 6.81 -9.11
CA ILE A 157 10.34 8.14 -8.77
C ILE A 157 11.86 8.22 -8.96
N ASP A 158 12.60 7.20 -8.53
CA ASP A 158 14.05 7.09 -8.75
C ASP A 158 14.40 7.08 -10.24
N THR A 159 13.60 6.37 -11.03
CA THR A 159 13.72 6.35 -12.49
C THR A 159 13.46 7.74 -13.09
N MET A 160 12.40 8.43 -12.66
CA MET A 160 12.12 9.80 -13.11
C MET A 160 13.25 10.78 -12.75
N ILE A 161 13.78 10.72 -11.53
CA ILE A 161 14.91 11.56 -11.06
C ILE A 161 16.16 11.31 -11.91
N ARG A 162 16.47 10.03 -12.17
CA ARG A 162 17.61 9.65 -13.02
C ARG A 162 17.42 10.17 -14.44
N ASP A 163 16.26 9.92 -15.05
CA ASP A 163 16.01 10.21 -16.45
C ASP A 163 15.92 11.73 -16.71
N VAL A 164 15.35 12.51 -15.79
CA VAL A 164 15.37 13.98 -15.88
C VAL A 164 16.79 14.52 -15.70
N GLY A 165 17.58 13.95 -14.77
CA GLY A 165 18.98 14.35 -14.57
C GLY A 165 19.89 14.00 -15.75
N ALA A 166 19.57 12.94 -16.51
CA ALA A 166 20.30 12.56 -17.72
C ALA A 166 20.09 13.55 -18.87
N LEU A 167 19.07 14.42 -18.82
CA LEU A 167 18.88 15.47 -19.82
C LEU A 167 19.94 16.56 -19.74
N GLY A 168 20.40 16.86 -18.52
CA GLY A 168 21.31 17.96 -18.19
C GLY A 168 20.95 18.61 -16.85
N SER A 169 21.30 19.88 -16.69
CA SER A 169 20.91 20.73 -15.57
C SER A 169 20.55 22.12 -16.07
N GLY A 170 19.84 22.89 -15.26
CA GLY A 170 19.46 24.27 -15.56
C GLY A 170 17.95 24.52 -15.57
N THR A 171 17.59 25.79 -15.46
CA THR A 171 16.20 26.25 -15.40
C THR A 171 15.55 26.47 -16.76
N GLU A 172 16.34 26.50 -17.83
CA GLU A 172 15.90 26.70 -19.22
C GLU A 172 16.69 25.81 -20.19
N LEU A 173 16.87 24.53 -19.86
CA LEU A 173 17.56 23.60 -20.73
C LEU A 173 16.81 23.46 -22.06
N GLU A 174 17.42 23.87 -23.16
CA GLU A 174 16.87 23.65 -24.50
C GLU A 174 17.05 22.19 -24.92
N LEU A 175 15.94 21.57 -25.32
CA LEU A 175 15.87 20.23 -25.86
C LEU A 175 15.26 20.31 -27.25
N ASP A 176 15.79 19.57 -28.21
CA ASP A 176 15.05 19.31 -29.43
C ASP A 176 13.78 18.49 -29.13
N ASN A 177 12.80 18.59 -30.03
CA ASN A 177 11.52 17.88 -29.86
C ASN A 177 11.69 16.37 -29.72
N ALA A 178 12.67 15.74 -30.39
CA ALA A 178 12.83 14.28 -30.33
C ALA A 178 13.31 13.84 -28.93
N LYS A 179 14.32 14.53 -28.38
CA LYS A 179 14.83 14.28 -27.03
C LYS A 179 13.76 14.55 -25.96
N PHE A 180 13.00 15.64 -26.11
CA PHE A 180 11.89 15.94 -25.20
C PHE A 180 10.79 14.87 -25.24
N GLN A 181 10.34 14.44 -26.42
CA GLN A 181 9.29 13.43 -26.56
C GLN A 181 9.73 12.05 -26.05
N ALA A 182 10.99 11.67 -26.27
CA ALA A 182 11.55 10.43 -25.73
C ALA A 182 11.53 10.42 -24.19
N TRP A 183 12.02 11.52 -23.58
CA TRP A 183 11.97 11.68 -22.14
C TRP A 183 10.53 11.71 -21.59
N GLN A 184 9.64 12.47 -22.22
CA GLN A 184 8.25 12.59 -21.80
C GLN A 184 7.54 11.22 -21.83
N SER A 185 7.85 10.39 -22.82
CA SER A 185 7.30 9.04 -22.92
C SER A 185 7.79 8.15 -21.76
N GLY A 186 9.08 8.22 -21.42
CA GLY A 186 9.65 7.53 -20.27
C GLY A 186 9.03 8.00 -18.94
N PHE A 187 8.86 9.32 -18.77
CA PHE A 187 8.22 9.91 -17.61
C PHE A 187 6.76 9.42 -17.45
N LYS A 188 5.98 9.44 -18.54
CA LYS A 188 4.59 8.93 -18.55
C LYS A 188 4.50 7.44 -18.25
N ALA A 189 5.47 6.63 -18.70
CA ALA A 189 5.51 5.21 -18.36
C ALA A 189 5.65 5.01 -16.84
N GLN A 190 6.47 5.83 -16.17
CA GLN A 190 6.61 5.77 -14.72
C GLN A 190 5.36 6.30 -13.99
N GLU A 191 4.69 7.33 -14.52
CA GLU A 191 3.39 7.80 -14.01
C GLU A 191 2.33 6.69 -14.06
N GLU A 192 2.21 5.97 -15.18
CA GLU A 192 1.27 4.85 -15.30
C GLU A 192 1.63 3.70 -14.36
N ASN A 193 2.91 3.44 -14.09
CA ASN A 193 3.32 2.45 -13.08
C ASN A 193 2.77 2.80 -11.69
N LEU A 194 2.91 4.06 -11.25
CA LEU A 194 2.38 4.52 -9.95
C LEU A 194 0.85 4.40 -9.88
N LYS A 195 0.17 4.77 -10.95
CA LYS A 195 -1.29 4.68 -11.07
C LYS A 195 -1.78 3.24 -11.03
N ASN A 196 -1.11 2.32 -11.74
CA ASN A 196 -1.43 0.90 -11.74
C ASN A 196 -1.25 0.28 -10.34
N THR A 197 -0.22 0.70 -9.60
CA THR A 197 -0.02 0.29 -8.20
C THR A 197 -1.18 0.77 -7.33
N LEU A 198 -1.54 2.06 -7.39
CA LEU A 198 -2.70 2.60 -6.64
C LEU A 198 -3.99 1.85 -6.97
N GLN A 199 -4.25 1.55 -8.25
CA GLN A 199 -5.42 0.78 -8.68
C GLN A 199 -5.42 -0.62 -8.08
N THR A 200 -4.27 -1.31 -8.11
CA THR A 200 -4.11 -2.66 -7.54
C THR A 200 -4.38 -2.66 -6.04
N LEU A 201 -3.80 -1.72 -5.31
CA LEU A 201 -4.00 -1.58 -3.86
C LEU A 201 -5.47 -1.29 -3.53
N THR A 202 -6.12 -0.40 -4.29
CA THR A 202 -7.54 -0.07 -4.11
C THR A 202 -8.46 -1.26 -4.40
N GLN A 203 -8.14 -2.07 -5.42
CA GLN A 203 -8.89 -3.29 -5.73
C GLN A 203 -8.74 -4.32 -4.61
N LYS A 204 -7.51 -4.50 -4.08
CA LYS A 204 -7.26 -5.42 -2.97
C LYS A 204 -7.97 -4.99 -1.69
N TYR A 205 -7.98 -3.69 -1.38
CA TYR A 205 -8.80 -3.13 -0.30
C TYR A 205 -10.30 -3.43 -0.51
N SER A 206 -10.82 -3.18 -1.71
CA SER A 206 -12.24 -3.47 -2.02
C SER A 206 -12.57 -4.95 -1.84
N ASN A 207 -11.66 -5.85 -2.21
CA ASN A 207 -11.79 -7.29 -2.00
C ASN A 207 -11.76 -7.65 -0.51
N ALA A 208 -10.86 -7.05 0.27
CA ALA A 208 -10.78 -7.25 1.71
C ALA A 208 -12.05 -6.78 2.43
N ASN A 209 -12.59 -5.63 2.03
CA ASN A 209 -13.85 -5.11 2.55
C ASN A 209 -15.01 -6.05 2.21
N SER A 210 -15.10 -6.53 0.96
CA SER A 210 -16.12 -7.50 0.55
C SER A 210 -16.02 -8.82 1.34
N LEU A 211 -14.79 -9.31 1.60
CA LEU A 211 -14.56 -10.49 2.43
C LEU A 211 -15.09 -10.25 3.86
N PHE A 212 -14.76 -9.10 4.45
CA PHE A 212 -15.24 -8.73 5.78
C PHE A 212 -16.78 -8.65 5.84
N ASP A 213 -17.41 -7.96 4.87
CA ASP A 213 -18.87 -7.86 4.78
C ASP A 213 -19.55 -9.23 4.65
N ASN A 214 -18.96 -10.13 3.86
CA ASN A 214 -19.48 -11.48 3.71
C ASN A 214 -19.39 -12.29 5.02
N LEU A 215 -18.31 -12.14 5.79
CA LEU A 215 -18.19 -12.75 7.11
C LEU A 215 -19.25 -12.22 8.07
N VAL A 216 -19.46 -10.91 8.14
CA VAL A 216 -20.50 -10.29 8.97
C VAL A 216 -21.91 -10.81 8.59
N LYS A 217 -22.20 -10.98 7.29
CA LYS A 217 -23.48 -11.53 6.80
C LYS A 217 -23.69 -13.00 7.16
N VAL A 218 -22.67 -13.83 7.01
CA VAL A 218 -22.74 -15.26 7.39
C VAL A 218 -23.07 -15.35 8.87
N LEU A 219 -22.39 -14.56 9.70
CA LEU A 219 -22.59 -14.58 11.15
C LEU A 219 -23.96 -14.05 11.56
N SER A 220 -24.45 -13.01 10.90
CA SER A 220 -25.82 -12.52 11.11
C SER A 220 -26.87 -13.61 10.78
N SER A 221 -26.63 -14.38 9.72
CA SER A 221 -27.47 -15.53 9.35
C SER A 221 -27.39 -16.65 10.38
N THR A 222 -26.19 -16.98 10.87
CA THR A 222 -25.99 -17.99 11.92
C THR A 222 -26.67 -17.60 13.23
N ILE A 223 -26.54 -16.33 13.67
CA ILE A 223 -27.22 -15.81 14.88
C ILE A 223 -28.74 -15.99 14.75
N SER A 224 -29.29 -15.61 13.59
CA SER A 224 -30.72 -15.72 13.32
C SER A 224 -31.19 -17.18 13.38
N SER A 225 -30.43 -18.11 12.78
CA SER A 225 -30.74 -19.54 12.79
C SER A 225 -30.64 -20.16 14.20
N CYS A 226 -29.63 -19.79 14.99
CA CYS A 226 -29.52 -20.21 16.39
C CYS A 226 -30.68 -19.68 17.23
N LEU A 227 -31.09 -18.42 17.02
CA LEU A 227 -32.25 -17.84 17.72
C LEU A 227 -33.56 -18.55 17.37
N GLU A 228 -33.80 -18.87 16.10
CA GLU A 228 -34.96 -19.65 15.67
C GLU A 228 -34.96 -21.06 16.27
N THR A 229 -33.78 -21.69 16.31
CA THR A 229 -33.60 -23.00 16.94
C THR A 229 -33.91 -22.93 18.44
N ALA A 230 -33.38 -21.92 19.14
CA ALA A 230 -33.65 -21.71 20.56
C ALA A 230 -35.14 -21.46 20.84
N LYS A 231 -35.83 -20.65 20.04
CA LYS A 231 -37.29 -20.45 20.12
C LYS A 231 -38.05 -21.77 19.99
N SER A 232 -37.71 -22.55 18.96
CA SER A 232 -38.30 -23.87 18.71
C SER A 232 -38.11 -24.84 19.89
N PHE A 233 -36.92 -24.87 20.51
CA PHE A 233 -36.65 -25.70 21.68
C PHE A 233 -37.35 -25.20 22.96
N LEU A 234 -37.49 -23.89 23.14
CA LEU A 234 -38.10 -23.29 24.33
C LEU A 234 -39.63 -23.23 24.28
N GLN A 235 -40.27 -23.70 23.20
CA GLN A 235 -41.72 -23.62 22.97
C GLN A 235 -42.29 -22.21 23.20
N ILE A 236 -41.60 -21.19 22.68
CA ILE A 236 -42.08 -19.80 22.55
C ILE A 236 -41.92 -19.31 21.12
#